data_AF-A0A1H9HQ32-F1
#
_entry.id   AF-A0A1H9HQ32-F1
#
_cell.length_a   1.000
_cell.length_b   1.000
_cell.length_c   1.000
_cell.angle_alpha   90.00
_cell.angle_beta   90.00
_cell.angle_gamma   90.00
#
_symmetry.space_group_name_H-M   'P 1'
#
loop_
_entity.id
_entity.type
_entity.pdbx_description
1 polymer ?
#
loop_
_entity_poly.entity_id
_entity_poly.type
_entity_poly.pdbx_seq_one_letter_code
_entity_poly.pdbx_strand_id
1 'polypeptide(L)'
;MNKRKMRYLLSLFALAFLVFSNITIYGADEAAVTIDLEGTTGQLSDYADRELTIWKLSDDDLTSDIETIMSELAGMTNDEITEKYPHGIKNVASDSFGQVTISAAIGSYYVREKEHDIGGKVVPFVFAVTNTDNITVRPKKEEPGGVELLKKSSDGTALPGAEFELYRIERDVRKPVPMRDGRYAADGLPGVLVTDANGKIVVAGLPAGDYVFHEIKAPEGYEIREADSFFTVEPNKISYIEVINFKEHEGGINFRKVTNDPKPQPIANVKFLVTQKNGEFYDKVYKDGVEYIVTSDEQGYFMVDNLPYGEYYLWEVETPQGYLPLSGPVQFVIDKASMEQMITIENKRMNPGQPLIPDTGDVTLFLVALLGLVIGIIGYMMVKEKQVK
;
A
#
# COMPACT_ATOMS: atom_id res chain seq x y z
N MET A 1 -69.71 12.68 -15.00
CA MET A 1 -69.22 12.39 -16.37
C MET A 1 -69.49 10.92 -16.70
N ASN A 2 -70.23 10.62 -17.78
CA ASN A 2 -70.72 9.26 -18.07
C ASN A 2 -69.55 8.31 -18.42
N LYS A 3 -69.53 7.06 -17.91
CA LYS A 3 -68.42 6.09 -18.08
C LYS A 3 -68.03 5.86 -19.55
N ARG A 4 -68.97 6.02 -20.49
CA ARG A 4 -68.70 6.00 -21.94
C ARG A 4 -67.89 7.22 -22.41
N LYS A 5 -68.18 8.44 -21.94
CA LYS A 5 -67.45 9.66 -22.32
C LYS A 5 -66.01 9.68 -21.79
N MET A 6 -65.75 9.05 -20.63
CA MET A 6 -64.41 8.95 -20.06
C MET A 6 -63.51 7.96 -20.83
N ARG A 7 -64.09 6.90 -21.41
CA ARG A 7 -63.36 5.99 -22.31
C ARG A 7 -62.95 6.66 -23.62
N TYR A 8 -63.80 7.53 -24.19
CA TYR A 8 -63.44 8.32 -25.36
C TYR A 8 -62.38 9.38 -25.05
N LEU A 9 -62.39 9.97 -23.85
CA LEU A 9 -61.37 10.94 -23.45
C LEU A 9 -60.00 10.29 -23.18
N LEU A 10 -59.97 9.10 -22.56
CA LEU A 10 -58.75 8.31 -22.36
C LEU A 10 -58.19 7.74 -23.68
N SER A 11 -59.05 7.36 -24.63
CA SER A 11 -58.62 6.95 -25.96
C SER A 11 -58.21 8.13 -26.85
N LEU A 12 -58.79 9.32 -26.69
CA LEU A 12 -58.27 10.55 -27.31
C LEU A 12 -56.93 10.99 -26.72
N PHE A 13 -56.69 10.76 -25.43
CA PHE A 13 -55.39 11.05 -24.80
C PHE A 13 -54.31 10.04 -25.22
N ALA A 14 -54.65 8.75 -25.34
CA ALA A 14 -53.77 7.73 -25.90
C ALA A 14 -53.49 7.95 -27.40
N LEU A 15 -54.48 8.47 -28.14
CA LEU A 15 -54.32 8.80 -29.56
C LEU A 15 -53.56 10.13 -29.76
N ALA A 16 -53.71 11.11 -28.87
CA ALA A 16 -52.85 12.30 -28.87
C ALA A 16 -51.41 11.96 -28.50
N PHE A 17 -51.16 11.01 -27.59
CA PHE A 17 -49.81 10.51 -27.31
C PHE A 17 -49.21 9.72 -28.48
N LEU A 18 -50.02 9.02 -29.27
CA LEU A 18 -49.60 8.31 -30.49
C LEU A 18 -49.45 9.21 -31.73
N VAL A 19 -50.10 10.38 -31.75
CA VAL A 19 -50.06 11.31 -32.90
C VAL A 19 -49.08 12.48 -32.67
N PHE A 20 -48.66 12.76 -31.44
CA PHE A 20 -47.54 13.67 -31.14
C PHE A 20 -46.18 12.97 -30.99
N SER A 21 -46.11 11.64 -31.06
CA SER A 21 -44.83 10.90 -31.10
C SER A 21 -44.18 10.83 -32.48
N ASN A 22 -44.76 11.47 -33.50
CA ASN A 22 -44.17 11.60 -34.84
C ASN A 22 -44.21 13.05 -35.30
N ILE A 23 -43.62 13.96 -34.53
CA ILE A 23 -43.00 15.12 -35.17
C ILE A 23 -41.74 14.58 -35.83
N THR A 24 -41.82 14.26 -37.12
CA THR A 24 -40.63 14.12 -37.96
C THR A 24 -39.99 15.50 -38.06
N ILE A 25 -39.12 15.80 -37.09
CA ILE A 25 -38.12 16.83 -37.26
C ILE A 25 -37.20 16.28 -38.35
N TYR A 26 -37.10 16.96 -39.49
CA TYR A 26 -36.02 16.73 -40.43
C TYR A 26 -34.71 17.09 -39.70
N GLY A 27 -34.05 16.11 -39.08
CA GLY A 27 -32.88 16.35 -38.26
C GLY A 27 -32.14 15.04 -37.93
N ALA A 28 -31.02 14.83 -38.63
CA ALA A 28 -29.98 13.82 -38.43
C ALA A 28 -30.41 12.33 -38.45
N ASP A 29 -29.65 11.52 -39.20
CA ASP A 29 -29.71 10.05 -39.14
C ASP A 29 -29.22 9.58 -37.76
N GLU A 30 -30.13 9.55 -36.78
CA GLU A 30 -29.84 9.12 -35.40
C GLU A 30 -30.45 7.74 -35.08
N ALA A 31 -29.70 6.93 -34.35
CA ALA A 31 -30.11 5.66 -33.77
C ALA A 31 -30.60 5.85 -32.32
N ALA A 32 -31.54 5.02 -31.88
CA ALA A 32 -31.78 4.84 -30.44
C ALA A 32 -30.74 3.87 -29.85
N VAL A 33 -29.90 4.38 -28.97
CA VAL A 33 -28.86 3.63 -28.26
C VAL A 33 -29.34 3.35 -26.85
N THR A 34 -29.41 2.07 -26.48
CA THR A 34 -29.64 1.65 -25.09
C THR A 34 -28.32 1.20 -24.48
N ILE A 35 -27.83 1.90 -23.47
CA ILE A 35 -26.72 1.47 -22.62
C ILE A 35 -27.34 0.69 -21.48
N ASP A 36 -27.03 -0.59 -21.42
CA ASP A 36 -27.55 -1.55 -20.46
C ASP A 36 -26.44 -1.90 -19.48
N LEU A 37 -26.48 -1.31 -18.27
CA LEU A 37 -25.48 -1.54 -17.22
C LEU A 37 -25.67 -2.90 -16.52
N GLU A 38 -26.72 -3.67 -16.86
CA GLU A 38 -27.03 -4.93 -16.21
C GLU A 38 -26.06 -6.05 -16.64
N GLY A 39 -25.30 -6.57 -15.67
CA GLY A 39 -24.68 -7.89 -15.75
C GLY A 39 -25.49 -8.86 -14.90
N THR A 40 -25.87 -10.01 -15.48
CA THR A 40 -26.74 -11.10 -14.96
C THR A 40 -26.50 -11.63 -13.52
N THR A 41 -25.66 -11.00 -12.68
CA THR A 41 -25.28 -11.44 -11.34
C THR A 41 -25.15 -10.32 -10.27
N GLY A 42 -25.50 -9.06 -10.55
CA GLY A 42 -25.44 -7.95 -9.55
C GLY A 42 -26.78 -7.65 -8.85
N GLN A 43 -26.77 -6.88 -7.75
CA GLN A 43 -28.01 -6.30 -7.21
C GLN A 43 -28.41 -5.09 -8.05
N LEU A 44 -29.69 -4.98 -8.43
CA LEU A 44 -30.21 -3.89 -9.29
C LEU A 44 -29.93 -2.48 -8.70
N SER A 45 -29.79 -2.37 -7.38
CA SER A 45 -29.39 -1.13 -6.69
C SER A 45 -28.03 -0.61 -7.10
N ASP A 46 -27.13 -1.48 -7.57
CA ASP A 46 -25.77 -1.10 -7.93
C ASP A 46 -25.71 -0.34 -9.25
N TYR A 47 -26.77 -0.35 -10.06
CA TYR A 47 -26.77 0.24 -11.41
C TYR A 47 -27.81 1.34 -11.60
N ALA A 48 -28.71 1.55 -10.64
CA ALA A 48 -29.72 2.60 -10.69
C ALA A 48 -29.14 3.99 -10.40
N ASP A 49 -29.72 5.04 -11.01
CA ASP A 49 -29.39 6.45 -10.75
C ASP A 49 -27.90 6.81 -10.96
N ARG A 50 -27.21 6.07 -11.83
CA ARG A 50 -25.80 6.29 -12.20
C ARG A 50 -25.70 7.43 -13.20
N GLU A 51 -24.98 8.50 -12.86
CA GLU A 51 -24.76 9.62 -13.77
C GLU A 51 -23.65 9.30 -14.78
N LEU A 52 -24.00 9.24 -16.06
CA LEU A 52 -23.07 9.03 -17.17
C LEU A 52 -22.90 10.32 -17.98
N THR A 53 -21.66 10.62 -18.35
CA THR A 53 -21.34 11.59 -19.37
C THR A 53 -20.90 10.87 -20.64
N ILE A 54 -21.47 11.27 -21.76
CA ILE A 54 -21.26 10.67 -23.08
C ILE A 54 -20.74 11.77 -24.00
N TRP A 55 -19.55 11.56 -24.58
CA TRP A 55 -18.94 12.46 -25.56
C TRP A 55 -18.94 11.83 -26.94
N LYS A 56 -19.32 12.60 -27.97
CA LYS A 56 -19.09 12.19 -29.35
C LYS A 56 -17.63 12.46 -29.71
N LEU A 57 -16.89 11.41 -30.07
CA LEU A 57 -15.46 11.49 -30.40
C LEU A 57 -15.22 11.86 -31.87
N SER A 58 -15.99 11.26 -32.76
CA SER A 58 -15.86 11.42 -34.21
C SER A 58 -17.15 11.00 -34.91
N ASP A 59 -17.33 11.43 -36.16
CA ASP A 59 -18.35 10.90 -37.09
C ASP A 59 -17.93 9.53 -37.66
N ASP A 60 -16.64 9.17 -37.56
CA ASP A 60 -16.10 7.89 -38.02
C ASP A 60 -16.23 6.78 -36.96
N ASP A 61 -16.20 5.52 -37.41
CA ASP A 61 -16.05 4.34 -36.55
C ASP A 61 -14.58 4.17 -36.12
N LEU A 62 -14.32 4.37 -34.83
CA LEU A 62 -13.00 4.31 -34.21
C LEU A 62 -12.83 3.03 -33.37
N THR A 63 -13.69 2.02 -33.56
CA THR A 63 -13.66 0.81 -32.72
C THR A 63 -12.37 0.00 -32.86
N SER A 64 -11.63 0.14 -33.96
CA SER A 64 -10.31 -0.46 -34.13
C SER A 64 -9.22 0.15 -33.25
N ASP A 65 -9.42 1.40 -32.80
CA ASP A 65 -8.44 2.16 -32.01
C ASP A 65 -8.84 2.28 -30.53
N ILE A 66 -9.79 1.44 -30.07
CA ILE A 66 -10.36 1.49 -28.72
C ILE A 66 -9.29 1.50 -27.64
N GLU A 67 -8.30 0.63 -27.68
CA GLU A 67 -7.27 0.56 -26.61
C GLU A 67 -6.48 1.86 -26.50
N THR A 68 -6.11 2.45 -27.64
CA THR A 68 -5.39 3.73 -27.70
C THR A 68 -6.25 4.87 -27.16
N ILE A 69 -7.49 4.98 -27.62
CA ILE A 69 -8.45 6.01 -27.17
C ILE A 69 -8.72 5.88 -25.67
N MET A 70 -8.99 4.66 -25.21
CA MET A 70 -9.25 4.36 -23.81
C MET A 70 -8.04 4.74 -22.92
N SER A 71 -6.82 4.43 -23.35
CA SER A 71 -5.61 4.78 -22.63
C SER A 71 -5.37 6.29 -22.57
N GLU A 72 -5.65 7.02 -23.66
CA GLU A 72 -5.49 8.48 -23.70
C GLU A 72 -6.51 9.17 -22.78
N LEU A 73 -7.79 8.81 -22.89
CA LEU A 73 -8.87 9.46 -22.17
C LEU A 73 -8.95 9.07 -20.68
N ALA A 74 -8.41 7.92 -20.29
CA ALA A 74 -8.38 7.49 -18.88
C ALA A 74 -7.55 8.42 -17.99
N GLY A 75 -6.49 9.04 -18.53
CA GLY A 75 -5.63 9.99 -17.81
C GLY A 75 -6.19 11.40 -17.71
N MET A 76 -7.26 11.72 -18.43
CA MET A 76 -7.86 13.05 -18.47
C MET A 76 -9.01 13.17 -17.46
N THR A 77 -9.25 14.39 -16.98
CA THR A 77 -10.46 14.77 -16.22
C THR A 77 -11.67 14.91 -17.15
N ASN A 78 -12.88 14.87 -16.60
CA ASN A 78 -14.10 15.07 -17.41
C ASN A 78 -14.13 16.47 -18.07
N ASP A 79 -13.54 17.49 -17.43
CA ASP A 79 -13.45 18.84 -17.98
C ASP A 79 -12.49 18.91 -19.16
N GLU A 80 -11.32 18.26 -19.07
CA GLU A 80 -10.35 18.18 -20.17
C GLU A 80 -10.91 17.41 -21.38
N ILE A 81 -11.66 16.32 -21.13
CA ILE A 81 -12.33 15.57 -22.20
C ILE A 81 -13.42 16.42 -22.85
N THR A 82 -14.17 17.18 -22.04
CA THR A 82 -15.20 18.10 -22.52
C THR A 82 -14.62 19.24 -23.36
N GLU A 83 -13.45 19.76 -22.99
CA GLU A 83 -12.74 20.76 -23.80
C GLU A 83 -12.27 20.18 -25.14
N LYS A 84 -11.77 18.95 -25.14
CA LYS A 84 -11.33 18.24 -26.35
C LYS A 84 -12.49 17.87 -27.29
N TYR A 85 -13.64 17.51 -26.73
CA TYR A 85 -14.84 17.08 -27.47
C TYR A 85 -16.08 17.91 -27.06
N PRO A 86 -16.15 19.19 -27.45
CA PRO A 86 -17.17 20.13 -26.95
C PRO A 86 -18.57 19.94 -27.55
N HIS A 87 -18.72 19.06 -28.56
CA HIS A 87 -19.96 18.87 -29.30
C HIS A 87 -20.58 17.49 -29.02
N GLY A 88 -21.91 17.44 -28.93
CA GLY A 88 -22.65 16.18 -28.80
C GLY A 88 -22.60 15.53 -27.41
N ILE A 89 -22.32 16.32 -26.37
CA ILE A 89 -22.26 15.84 -24.98
C ILE A 89 -23.66 15.55 -24.45
N LYS A 90 -23.83 14.40 -23.81
CA LYS A 90 -25.07 14.03 -23.09
C LYS A 90 -24.73 13.64 -21.67
N ASN A 91 -25.43 14.25 -20.71
CA ASN A 91 -25.42 13.84 -19.31
C ASN A 91 -26.75 13.17 -19.00
N VAL A 92 -26.69 11.93 -18.54
CA VAL A 92 -27.87 11.06 -18.39
C VAL A 92 -27.73 10.23 -17.13
N ALA A 93 -28.83 9.95 -16.46
CA ALA A 93 -28.88 9.02 -15.34
C ALA A 93 -29.53 7.71 -15.79
N SER A 94 -29.02 6.58 -15.31
CA SER A 94 -29.68 5.29 -15.50
C SER A 94 -31.00 5.21 -14.74
N ASP A 95 -31.96 4.48 -15.29
CA ASP A 95 -33.23 4.20 -14.63
C ASP A 95 -33.08 3.16 -13.50
N SER A 96 -34.20 2.79 -12.86
CA SER A 96 -34.23 1.80 -11.78
C SER A 96 -33.79 0.39 -12.20
N PHE A 97 -33.64 0.14 -13.51
CA PHE A 97 -33.15 -1.10 -14.08
C PHE A 97 -31.71 -0.99 -14.58
N GLY A 98 -31.05 0.15 -14.35
CA GLY A 98 -29.68 0.39 -14.82
C GLY A 98 -29.58 0.68 -16.32
N GLN A 99 -30.67 1.08 -16.97
CA GLN A 99 -30.68 1.37 -18.41
C GLN A 99 -30.70 2.86 -18.69
N VAL A 100 -30.00 3.24 -19.76
CA VAL A 100 -29.98 4.59 -20.32
C VAL A 100 -30.32 4.50 -21.80
N THR A 101 -31.32 5.23 -22.27
CA THR A 101 -31.61 5.34 -23.71
C THR A 101 -31.31 6.76 -24.19
N ILE A 102 -30.49 6.88 -25.24
CA ILE A 102 -30.20 8.14 -25.92
C ILE A 102 -30.49 8.03 -27.42
N SER A 103 -30.84 9.15 -28.05
CA SER A 103 -30.74 9.29 -29.50
C SER A 103 -29.31 9.70 -29.86
N ALA A 104 -28.65 9.05 -30.81
CA ALA A 104 -27.27 9.34 -31.18
C ALA A 104 -27.07 9.25 -32.70
N ALA A 105 -26.46 10.27 -33.29
CA ALA A 105 -26.04 10.24 -34.70
C ALA A 105 -24.97 9.17 -34.97
N ILE A 106 -24.76 8.84 -36.24
CA ILE A 106 -23.63 8.00 -36.67
C ILE A 106 -22.30 8.59 -36.15
N GLY A 107 -21.43 7.73 -35.64
CA GLY A 107 -20.12 8.09 -35.11
C GLY A 107 -19.70 7.29 -33.88
N SER A 108 -18.54 7.61 -33.35
CA SER A 108 -17.95 6.97 -32.15
C SER A 108 -18.15 7.81 -30.91
N TYR A 109 -18.43 7.14 -29.79
CA TYR A 109 -18.79 7.76 -28.53
C TYR A 109 -17.97 7.18 -27.38
N TYR A 110 -17.54 8.03 -26.46
CA TYR A 110 -16.93 7.65 -25.20
C TYR A 110 -17.90 7.88 -24.06
N VAL A 111 -17.99 6.92 -23.15
CA VAL A 111 -18.86 6.97 -21.98
C VAL A 111 -18.00 6.85 -20.73
N ARG A 112 -18.22 7.76 -19.78
CA ARG A 112 -17.63 7.70 -18.44
C ARG A 112 -18.67 8.08 -17.40
N GLU A 113 -18.68 7.31 -16.32
CA GLU A 113 -19.47 7.67 -15.14
C GLU A 113 -18.90 8.91 -14.45
N LYS A 114 -19.79 9.84 -14.10
CA LYS A 114 -19.51 10.96 -13.22
C LYS A 114 -19.51 10.42 -11.79
N GLU A 115 -18.46 10.76 -11.03
CA GLU A 115 -18.14 10.16 -9.71
C GLU A 115 -19.38 9.77 -8.89
N HIS A 116 -19.47 8.48 -8.52
CA HIS A 116 -20.58 7.92 -7.75
C HIS A 116 -20.09 7.38 -6.40
N ASP A 117 -20.87 7.63 -5.35
CA ASP A 117 -20.46 7.50 -3.95
C ASP A 117 -20.61 6.07 -3.37
N ILE A 118 -21.04 5.09 -4.17
CA ILE A 118 -21.35 3.72 -3.72
C ILE A 118 -20.87 2.68 -4.75
N GLY A 119 -20.08 1.70 -4.28
CA GLY A 119 -19.70 0.41 -4.89
C GLY A 119 -19.86 0.17 -6.40
N GLY A 120 -18.78 -0.23 -7.07
CA GLY A 120 -18.74 -0.59 -8.51
C GLY A 120 -18.57 0.64 -9.39
N LYS A 121 -17.54 0.66 -10.23
CA LYS A 121 -17.34 1.72 -11.22
C LYS A 121 -17.86 1.24 -12.56
N VAL A 122 -18.64 2.05 -13.27
CA VAL A 122 -18.88 1.78 -14.70
C VAL A 122 -17.54 1.97 -15.38
N VAL A 123 -16.92 0.86 -15.80
CA VAL A 123 -15.67 0.90 -16.57
C VAL A 123 -15.93 1.77 -17.79
N PRO A 124 -15.17 2.85 -18.01
CA PRO A 124 -15.39 3.70 -19.18
C PRO A 124 -15.26 2.85 -20.45
N PHE A 125 -15.99 3.23 -21.50
CA PHE A 125 -16.01 2.43 -22.72
C PHE A 125 -16.27 3.29 -23.94
N VAL A 126 -15.90 2.76 -25.10
CA VAL A 126 -16.19 3.35 -26.41
C VAL A 126 -17.17 2.45 -27.15
N PHE A 127 -18.13 3.06 -27.84
CA PHE A 127 -19.02 2.36 -28.77
C PHE A 127 -19.18 3.17 -30.06
N ALA A 128 -19.57 2.51 -31.15
CA ALA A 128 -19.88 3.15 -32.42
C ALA A 128 -21.35 2.97 -32.80
N VAL A 129 -21.93 4.01 -33.37
CA VAL A 129 -23.21 4.00 -34.09
C VAL A 129 -22.88 3.99 -35.57
N THR A 130 -23.18 2.89 -36.26
CA THR A 130 -22.80 2.70 -37.67
C THR A 130 -23.98 2.82 -38.64
N ASN A 131 -25.21 2.78 -38.13
CA ASN A 131 -26.45 2.96 -38.87
C ASN A 131 -27.55 3.52 -37.95
N THR A 132 -28.78 3.64 -38.42
CA THR A 132 -29.94 4.16 -37.67
C THR A 132 -30.76 3.08 -36.96
N ASP A 133 -30.30 1.83 -36.95
CA ASP A 133 -30.97 0.76 -36.22
C ASP A 133 -30.79 0.95 -34.72
N ASN A 134 -31.73 0.43 -33.94
CA ASN A 134 -31.60 0.44 -32.48
C ASN A 134 -30.43 -0.45 -32.05
N ILE A 135 -29.52 0.09 -31.23
CA ILE A 135 -28.37 -0.64 -30.70
C ILE A 135 -28.47 -0.78 -29.18
N THR A 136 -28.00 -1.91 -28.66
CA THR A 136 -27.82 -2.12 -27.21
C THR A 136 -26.35 -2.31 -26.91
N VAL A 137 -25.79 -1.44 -26.08
CA VAL A 137 -24.40 -1.48 -25.63
C VAL A 137 -24.36 -1.99 -24.20
N ARG A 138 -23.57 -3.04 -23.96
CA ARG A 138 -23.33 -3.58 -22.62
C ARG A 138 -21.87 -3.36 -22.26
N PRO A 139 -21.54 -2.44 -21.34
CA PRO A 139 -20.17 -2.24 -20.93
C PRO A 139 -19.62 -3.47 -20.22
N LYS A 140 -18.32 -3.68 -20.33
CA LYS A 140 -17.65 -4.76 -19.61
C LYS A 140 -17.71 -4.47 -18.10
N LYS A 141 -18.04 -5.48 -17.31
CA LYS A 141 -17.98 -5.40 -15.85
C LYS A 141 -16.52 -5.25 -15.41
N GLU A 142 -16.28 -4.39 -14.41
CA GLU A 142 -14.99 -4.34 -13.73
C GLU A 142 -14.77 -5.68 -13.01
N GLU A 143 -13.69 -6.37 -13.36
CA GLU A 143 -13.33 -7.61 -12.65
C GLU A 143 -12.78 -7.23 -11.28
N PRO A 144 -13.38 -7.73 -10.18
CA PRO A 144 -12.95 -7.33 -8.85
C PRO A 144 -11.54 -7.81 -8.56
N GLY A 145 -10.85 -7.09 -7.69
CA GLY A 145 -9.55 -7.48 -7.16
C GLY A 145 -9.67 -8.21 -5.82
N GLY A 146 -8.57 -8.22 -5.09
CA GLY A 146 -8.50 -8.75 -3.73
C GLY A 146 -7.24 -8.32 -3.01
N VAL A 147 -7.09 -8.78 -1.78
CA VAL A 147 -5.91 -8.53 -0.96
C VAL A 147 -5.53 -9.78 -0.17
N GLU A 148 -4.24 -10.00 -0.04
CA GLU A 148 -3.63 -10.93 0.90
C GLU A 148 -2.74 -10.15 1.87
N LEU A 149 -3.12 -10.15 3.14
CA LEU A 149 -2.30 -9.62 4.24
C LEU A 149 -1.49 -10.77 4.84
N LEU A 150 -0.20 -10.54 5.05
CA LEU A 150 0.69 -11.37 5.85
C LEU A 150 1.06 -10.64 7.14
N LYS A 151 0.56 -11.14 8.26
CA LYS A 151 0.96 -10.71 9.61
C LYS A 151 2.20 -11.47 10.04
N LYS A 152 3.23 -10.72 10.39
CA LYS A 152 4.49 -11.28 10.89
C LYS A 152 5.05 -10.47 12.05
N SER A 153 6.01 -11.06 12.75
CA SER A 153 6.88 -10.34 13.67
C SER A 153 8.05 -9.70 12.92
N SER A 154 8.78 -8.83 13.60
CA SER A 154 9.96 -8.15 13.07
C SER A 154 11.13 -9.09 12.75
N ASP A 155 11.13 -10.32 13.26
CA ASP A 155 12.05 -11.40 12.86
C ASP A 155 11.55 -12.23 11.65
N GLY A 156 10.36 -11.91 11.12
CA GLY A 156 9.75 -12.59 9.97
C GLY A 156 8.84 -13.76 10.31
N THR A 157 8.67 -14.12 11.59
CA THR A 157 7.77 -15.21 12.00
C THR A 157 6.32 -14.84 11.73
N ALA A 158 5.56 -15.73 11.08
CA ALA A 158 4.14 -15.51 10.84
C ALA A 158 3.33 -15.50 12.15
N LEU A 159 2.34 -14.61 12.23
CA LEU A 159 1.58 -14.36 13.47
C LEU A 159 0.08 -14.68 13.32
N PRO A 160 -0.39 -15.84 13.82
CA PRO A 160 -1.81 -16.19 13.86
C PRO A 160 -2.57 -15.45 14.97
N GLY A 161 -3.88 -15.27 14.78
CA GLY A 161 -4.79 -14.75 15.81
C GLY A 161 -4.81 -13.23 16.00
N ALA A 162 -4.16 -12.46 15.13
CA ALA A 162 -4.31 -11.00 15.10
C ALA A 162 -5.70 -10.64 14.55
N GLU A 163 -6.37 -9.65 15.13
CA GLU A 163 -7.73 -9.24 14.74
C GLU A 163 -7.69 -7.89 14.02
N PHE A 164 -8.38 -7.81 12.88
CA PHE A 164 -8.43 -6.65 12.00
C PHE A 164 -9.86 -6.28 11.60
N GLU A 165 -10.07 -5.00 11.36
CA GLU A 165 -11.21 -4.48 10.61
C GLU A 165 -10.72 -3.97 9.24
N LEU A 166 -11.56 -4.09 8.21
CA LEU A 166 -11.26 -3.62 6.86
C LEU A 166 -12.17 -2.46 6.49
N TYR A 167 -11.57 -1.36 6.05
CA TYR A 167 -12.27 -0.16 5.61
C TYR A 167 -11.88 0.19 4.18
N ARG A 168 -12.86 0.66 3.40
CA ARG A 168 -12.62 1.39 2.15
C ARG A 168 -12.48 2.88 2.46
N ILE A 169 -11.56 3.55 1.79
CA ILE A 169 -11.37 4.99 1.89
C ILE A 169 -12.11 5.67 0.74
N GLU A 170 -13.05 6.55 1.06
CA GLU A 170 -13.80 7.33 0.07
C GLU A 170 -13.81 8.79 0.50
N ARG A 171 -13.20 9.69 -0.27
CA ARG A 171 -13.04 11.12 0.07
C ARG A 171 -12.52 11.32 1.50
N ASP A 172 -11.45 10.59 1.85
CA ASP A 172 -10.82 10.56 3.18
C ASP A 172 -11.71 10.02 4.33
N VAL A 173 -12.88 9.44 4.02
CA VAL A 173 -13.77 8.81 5.00
C VAL A 173 -13.61 7.29 4.97
N ARG A 174 -13.45 6.68 6.14
CA ARG A 174 -13.45 5.22 6.32
C ARG A 174 -14.87 4.67 6.27
N LYS A 175 -15.16 3.80 5.30
CA LYS A 175 -16.41 3.03 5.22
C LYS A 175 -16.11 1.55 5.51
N PRO A 176 -16.73 0.93 6.53
CA PRO A 176 -16.53 -0.49 6.80
C PRO A 176 -16.89 -1.35 5.59
N VAL A 177 -16.06 -2.35 5.29
CA VAL A 177 -16.29 -3.23 4.14
C VAL A 177 -17.27 -4.35 4.52
N PRO A 178 -18.45 -4.45 3.88
CA PRO A 178 -19.37 -5.55 4.12
C PRO A 178 -18.84 -6.83 3.46
N MET A 179 -18.86 -7.92 4.23
CA MET A 179 -18.28 -9.19 3.82
C MET A 179 -19.20 -10.36 4.15
N ARG A 180 -19.02 -11.45 3.41
CA ARG A 180 -19.63 -12.76 3.66
C ARG A 180 -18.65 -13.84 3.24
N ASP A 181 -18.36 -14.78 4.14
CA ASP A 181 -17.48 -15.92 3.89
C ASP A 181 -16.09 -15.54 3.33
N GLY A 182 -15.46 -14.48 3.86
CA GLY A 182 -14.13 -14.02 3.43
C GLY A 182 -14.09 -13.34 2.06
N ARG A 183 -15.25 -12.96 1.51
CA ARG A 183 -15.37 -12.18 0.27
C ARG A 183 -16.16 -10.92 0.50
N TYR A 184 -15.88 -9.90 -0.31
CA TYR A 184 -16.76 -8.73 -0.42
C TYR A 184 -18.17 -9.17 -0.83
N ALA A 185 -19.16 -8.64 -0.13
CA ALA A 185 -20.57 -8.84 -0.44
C ALA A 185 -21.32 -7.56 -0.07
N ALA A 186 -21.97 -6.91 -1.04
CA ALA A 186 -22.70 -5.66 -0.80
C ALA A 186 -23.84 -5.82 0.21
N ASP A 187 -24.44 -7.01 0.30
CA ASP A 187 -25.44 -7.41 1.28
C ASP A 187 -24.85 -8.07 2.54
N GLY A 188 -23.53 -8.14 2.62
CA GLY A 188 -22.82 -8.66 3.78
C GLY A 188 -22.84 -7.71 4.97
N LEU A 189 -22.13 -8.09 6.02
CA LEU A 189 -21.93 -7.25 7.20
C LEU A 189 -20.44 -7.04 7.41
N PRO A 190 -20.01 -5.87 7.90
CA PRO A 190 -18.65 -5.69 8.39
C PRO A 190 -18.39 -6.67 9.54
N GLY A 191 -17.18 -7.18 9.61
CA GLY A 191 -16.78 -8.14 10.63
C GLY A 191 -15.29 -8.09 10.90
N VAL A 192 -14.90 -8.70 12.01
CA VAL A 192 -13.51 -8.87 12.40
C VAL A 192 -12.90 -9.99 11.58
N LEU A 193 -11.77 -9.70 10.95
CA LEU A 193 -10.92 -10.64 10.22
C LEU A 193 -9.80 -11.10 11.15
N VAL A 194 -9.51 -12.38 11.16
CA VAL A 194 -8.49 -12.96 12.04
C VAL A 194 -7.42 -13.64 11.21
N THR A 195 -6.15 -13.40 11.52
CA THR A 195 -5.04 -14.04 10.81
C THR A 195 -5.04 -15.55 11.07
N ASP A 196 -4.90 -16.32 10.00
CA ASP A 196 -4.89 -17.78 10.06
C ASP A 196 -3.58 -18.34 10.64
N ALA A 197 -3.43 -19.67 10.68
CA ALA A 197 -2.24 -20.35 11.18
C ALA A 197 -0.92 -19.96 10.47
N ASN A 198 -0.99 -19.39 9.27
CA ASN A 198 0.14 -18.89 8.50
C ASN A 198 0.27 -17.36 8.59
N GLY A 199 -0.46 -16.73 9.52
CA GLY A 199 -0.50 -15.28 9.70
C GLY A 199 -1.26 -14.56 8.59
N LYS A 200 -2.10 -15.22 7.80
CA LYS A 200 -2.72 -14.63 6.61
C LYS A 200 -4.17 -14.20 6.80
N ILE A 201 -4.55 -13.13 6.12
CA ILE A 201 -5.95 -12.77 5.82
C ILE A 201 -6.06 -12.63 4.30
N VAL A 202 -7.06 -13.29 3.70
CA VAL A 202 -7.35 -13.16 2.27
C VAL A 202 -8.76 -12.64 2.11
N VAL A 203 -8.92 -11.53 1.38
CA VAL A 203 -10.23 -10.96 1.03
C VAL A 203 -10.31 -10.82 -0.48
N ALA A 204 -11.24 -11.54 -1.10
CA ALA A 204 -11.45 -11.52 -2.55
C ALA A 204 -12.73 -10.77 -2.92
N GLY A 205 -12.83 -10.35 -4.18
CA GLY A 205 -14.04 -9.70 -4.70
C GLY A 205 -14.13 -8.20 -4.41
N LEU A 206 -13.04 -7.59 -3.94
CA LEU A 206 -13.03 -6.18 -3.59
C LEU A 206 -13.12 -5.30 -4.86
N PRO A 207 -14.03 -4.30 -4.90
CA PRO A 207 -13.99 -3.27 -5.92
C PRO A 207 -12.65 -2.54 -5.91
N ALA A 208 -12.21 -2.03 -7.06
CA ALA A 208 -11.01 -1.21 -7.11
C ALA A 208 -11.13 0.05 -6.25
N GLY A 209 -10.00 0.49 -5.68
CA GLY A 209 -9.93 1.68 -4.83
C GLY A 209 -8.98 1.52 -3.66
N ASP A 210 -9.00 2.51 -2.76
CA ASP A 210 -8.12 2.58 -1.61
C ASP A 210 -8.78 2.00 -0.35
N TYR A 211 -7.99 1.28 0.43
CA TYR A 211 -8.42 0.54 1.60
C TYR A 211 -7.40 0.68 2.74
N VAL A 212 -7.86 0.34 3.95
CA VAL A 212 -7.01 0.22 5.13
C VAL A 212 -7.44 -0.99 5.95
N PHE A 213 -6.46 -1.81 6.32
CA PHE A 213 -6.61 -2.73 7.43
C PHE A 213 -6.30 -1.99 8.72
N HIS A 214 -7.22 -2.04 9.67
CA HIS A 214 -7.07 -1.49 11.00
C HIS A 214 -6.90 -2.65 12.00
N GLU A 215 -5.70 -2.83 12.55
CA GLU A 215 -5.43 -3.85 13.56
C GLU A 215 -6.04 -3.43 14.89
N ILE A 216 -7.02 -4.20 15.37
CA ILE A 216 -7.73 -3.93 16.63
C ILE A 216 -7.17 -4.75 17.80
N LYS A 217 -6.44 -5.84 17.51
CA LYS A 217 -5.83 -6.69 18.53
C LYS A 217 -4.62 -7.44 17.98
N ALA A 218 -3.48 -7.26 18.64
CA ALA A 218 -2.30 -8.07 18.40
C ALA A 218 -2.46 -9.50 18.95
N PRO A 219 -1.73 -10.48 18.39
CA PRO A 219 -1.54 -11.80 19.01
C PRO A 219 -0.92 -11.68 20.40
N GLU A 220 -1.12 -12.71 21.23
CA GLU A 220 -0.56 -12.76 22.59
C GLU A 220 0.98 -12.61 22.57
N GLY A 221 1.51 -11.74 23.45
CA GLY A 221 2.93 -11.46 23.55
C GLY A 221 3.47 -10.51 22.47
N TYR A 222 2.60 -9.84 21.72
CA TYR A 222 2.97 -8.84 20.72
C TYR A 222 2.24 -7.51 20.95
N GLU A 223 2.87 -6.41 20.52
CA GLU A 223 2.30 -5.07 20.56
C GLU A 223 2.02 -4.49 19.17
N ILE A 224 0.89 -3.78 19.06
CA ILE A 224 0.54 -2.96 17.89
C ILE A 224 1.31 -1.65 18.00
N ARG A 225 2.14 -1.34 17.01
CA ARG A 225 2.81 -0.03 16.88
C ARG A 225 2.15 0.85 15.83
N GLU A 226 1.84 0.26 14.68
CA GLU A 226 1.11 0.89 13.60
C GLU A 226 -0.20 0.13 13.41
N ALA A 227 -1.31 0.75 13.79
CA ALA A 227 -2.63 0.12 13.70
C ALA A 227 -3.16 0.11 12.27
N ASP A 228 -2.77 1.08 11.43
CA ASP A 228 -3.31 1.25 10.09
C ASP A 228 -2.33 0.81 9.02
N SER A 229 -2.80 -0.06 8.12
CA SER A 229 -2.05 -0.52 6.95
C SER A 229 -2.82 -0.21 5.68
N PHE A 230 -2.43 0.86 4.99
CA PHE A 230 -3.08 1.35 3.77
C PHE A 230 -2.63 0.58 2.53
N PHE A 231 -3.56 0.36 1.60
CA PHE A 231 -3.28 -0.30 0.32
C PHE A 231 -4.32 0.04 -0.74
N THR A 232 -3.95 -0.15 -2.00
CA THR A 232 -4.84 0.01 -3.14
C THR A 232 -5.17 -1.35 -3.75
N VAL A 233 -6.44 -1.57 -4.08
CA VAL A 233 -6.91 -2.73 -4.85
C VAL A 233 -7.03 -2.32 -6.31
N GLU A 234 -6.35 -3.06 -7.18
CA GLU A 234 -6.47 -2.91 -8.64
C GLU A 234 -7.41 -3.97 -9.23
N PRO A 235 -8.09 -3.68 -10.35
CA PRO A 235 -8.94 -4.65 -11.04
C PRO A 235 -8.18 -5.93 -11.42
N ASN A 236 -8.80 -7.09 -11.21
CA ASN A 236 -8.25 -8.41 -11.56
C ASN A 236 -6.85 -8.70 -10.97
N LYS A 237 -6.48 -8.09 -9.85
CA LYS A 237 -5.21 -8.32 -9.15
C LYS A 237 -5.43 -8.57 -7.66
N ILE A 238 -4.48 -9.29 -7.07
CA ILE A 238 -4.37 -9.46 -5.62
C ILE A 238 -3.25 -8.54 -5.14
N SER A 239 -3.61 -7.61 -4.25
CA SER A 239 -2.64 -6.78 -3.53
C SER A 239 -2.02 -7.58 -2.40
N TYR A 240 -0.70 -7.50 -2.23
CA TYR A 240 0.01 -8.18 -1.15
C TYR A 240 0.54 -7.14 -0.17
N ILE A 241 0.23 -7.31 1.11
CA ILE A 241 0.70 -6.40 2.16
C ILE A 241 1.27 -7.19 3.34
N GLU A 242 2.24 -6.59 4.01
CA GLU A 242 2.85 -7.15 5.21
C GLU A 242 2.60 -6.21 6.39
N VAL A 243 2.16 -6.77 7.52
CA VAL A 243 1.90 -6.02 8.75
C VAL A 243 2.74 -6.60 9.88
N ILE A 244 3.60 -5.77 10.47
CA ILE A 244 4.62 -6.19 11.43
C ILE A 244 4.22 -5.82 12.85
N ASN A 245 4.23 -6.78 13.76
CA ASN A 245 4.19 -6.50 15.21
C ASN A 245 5.52 -6.85 15.84
N PHE A 246 5.74 -6.29 17.02
CA PHE A 246 6.94 -6.53 17.81
C PHE A 246 6.54 -7.31 19.04
N LYS A 247 7.42 -8.18 19.52
CA LYS A 247 7.17 -8.85 20.79
C LYS A 247 7.05 -7.79 21.89
N GLU A 248 6.18 -8.05 22.85
CA GLU A 248 6.07 -7.20 24.03
C GLU A 248 7.45 -7.05 24.67
N HIS A 249 7.79 -5.80 24.98
CA HIS A 249 9.08 -5.43 25.55
C HIS A 249 10.31 -5.72 24.67
N GLU A 250 10.15 -5.96 23.37
CA GLU A 250 11.25 -5.93 22.40
C GLU A 250 11.06 -4.76 21.44
N GLY A 251 12.14 -4.10 21.04
CA GLY A 251 12.10 -2.93 20.17
C GLY A 251 13.33 -2.78 19.30
N GLY A 252 13.51 -1.56 18.81
CA GLY A 252 14.64 -1.18 17.99
C GLY A 252 14.80 0.33 17.90
N ILE A 253 15.87 0.78 17.29
CA ILE A 253 16.15 2.20 17.09
C ILE A 253 16.91 2.40 15.78
N ASN A 254 16.58 3.49 15.09
CA ASN A 254 17.20 3.84 13.81
C ASN A 254 18.45 4.70 14.05
N PHE A 255 19.45 4.52 13.20
CA PHE A 255 20.68 5.30 13.21
C PHE A 255 21.01 5.84 11.83
N ARG A 256 21.78 6.93 11.82
CA ARG A 256 22.39 7.47 10.61
C ARG A 256 23.85 7.83 10.84
N LYS A 257 24.74 7.19 10.09
CA LYS A 257 26.18 7.44 10.06
C LYS A 257 26.52 8.54 9.06
N VAL A 258 27.15 9.60 9.54
CA VAL A 258 27.54 10.74 8.70
C VAL A 258 28.94 11.27 9.02
N THR A 259 29.45 12.16 8.18
CA THR A 259 30.62 12.99 8.47
C THR A 259 30.25 14.14 9.41
N ASN A 260 31.19 14.57 10.24
CA ASN A 260 31.02 15.72 11.13
C ASN A 260 31.21 17.09 10.43
N ASP A 261 31.07 17.12 9.10
CA ASP A 261 31.23 18.33 8.29
C ASP A 261 30.02 19.26 8.47
N PRO A 262 30.14 20.58 8.21
CA PRO A 262 28.99 21.50 8.23
C PRO A 262 27.82 21.07 7.34
N LYS A 263 28.11 20.29 6.29
CA LYS A 263 27.11 19.59 5.48
C LYS A 263 27.35 18.07 5.57
N PRO A 264 26.76 17.39 6.57
CA PRO A 264 27.02 15.98 6.82
C PRO A 264 26.77 15.12 5.58
N GLN A 265 27.77 14.33 5.22
CA GLN A 265 27.66 13.34 4.13
C GLN A 265 27.50 11.95 4.73
N PRO A 266 26.74 11.04 4.10
CA PRO A 266 26.60 9.67 4.59
C PRO A 266 27.93 8.92 4.55
N ILE A 267 28.13 8.00 5.50
CA ILE A 267 29.28 7.08 5.52
C ILE A 267 28.74 5.65 5.52
N ALA A 268 28.97 4.95 4.41
CA ALA A 268 28.58 3.56 4.22
C ALA A 268 29.62 2.57 4.77
N ASN A 269 29.21 1.33 5.00
CA ASN A 269 30.07 0.20 5.39
C ASN A 269 30.80 0.40 6.73
N VAL A 270 30.25 1.20 7.65
CA VAL A 270 30.74 1.25 9.03
C VAL A 270 30.05 0.15 9.82
N LYS A 271 30.82 -0.73 10.47
CA LYS A 271 30.29 -1.84 11.27
C LYS A 271 30.33 -1.50 12.74
N PHE A 272 29.21 -1.77 13.40
CA PHE A 272 29.05 -1.61 14.84
C PHE A 272 28.69 -2.93 15.50
N LEU A 273 29.43 -3.30 16.54
CA LEU A 273 29.07 -4.40 17.44
C LEU A 273 28.12 -3.88 18.52
N VAL A 274 26.98 -4.54 18.68
CA VAL A 274 26.02 -4.25 19.75
C VAL A 274 26.43 -4.97 21.03
N THR A 275 26.49 -4.23 22.13
CA THR A 275 26.81 -4.75 23.46
C THR A 275 25.83 -4.24 24.51
N GLN A 276 25.73 -4.96 25.62
CA GLN A 276 24.98 -4.55 26.80
C GLN A 276 25.91 -4.50 28.01
N LYS A 277 25.76 -3.49 28.85
CA LYS A 277 26.60 -3.34 30.03
C LYS A 277 26.13 -4.24 31.17
N ASN A 278 27.05 -4.99 31.75
CA ASN A 278 26.82 -5.89 32.88
C ASN A 278 27.89 -5.62 33.96
N GLY A 279 27.50 -4.84 34.98
CA GLY A 279 28.44 -4.31 35.97
C GLY A 279 29.47 -3.36 35.34
N GLU A 280 30.76 -3.71 35.43
CA GLU A 280 31.86 -2.95 34.84
C GLU A 280 32.21 -3.41 33.40
N PHE A 281 31.61 -4.51 32.92
CA PHE A 281 31.93 -5.12 31.63
C PHE A 281 30.84 -4.86 30.57
N TYR A 282 31.19 -5.06 29.30
CA TYR A 282 30.26 -5.01 28.17
C TYR A 282 30.18 -6.40 27.53
N ASP A 283 29.01 -7.02 27.64
CA ASP A 283 28.72 -8.33 27.06
C ASP A 283 28.25 -8.14 25.62
N LYS A 284 28.71 -9.01 24.69
CA LYS A 284 28.25 -9.00 23.30
C LYS A 284 26.81 -9.45 23.22
N VAL A 285 26.00 -8.74 22.43
CA VAL A 285 24.65 -9.18 22.08
C VAL A 285 24.74 -10.17 20.92
N TYR A 286 23.94 -11.23 20.95
CA TYR A 286 23.87 -12.23 19.90
C TYR A 286 22.46 -12.31 19.32
N LYS A 287 22.35 -12.44 18.00
CA LYS A 287 21.10 -12.70 17.27
C LYS A 287 21.29 -13.98 16.49
N ASP A 288 20.39 -14.96 16.66
CA ASP A 288 20.47 -16.28 16.01
C ASP A 288 21.82 -17.00 16.19
N GLY A 289 22.45 -16.81 17.36
CA GLY A 289 23.74 -17.45 17.71
C GLY A 289 24.98 -16.77 17.12
N VAL A 290 24.84 -15.65 16.39
CA VAL A 290 25.95 -14.85 15.87
C VAL A 290 26.04 -13.50 16.57
N GLU A 291 27.25 -12.93 16.66
CA GLU A 291 27.47 -11.61 17.23
C GLU A 291 26.64 -10.58 16.47
N TYR A 292 25.88 -9.75 17.20
CA TYR A 292 24.99 -8.80 16.56
C TYR A 292 25.78 -7.58 16.08
N ILE A 293 26.12 -7.61 14.79
CA ILE A 293 26.84 -6.55 14.10
C ILE A 293 25.90 -5.90 13.08
N VAL A 294 25.76 -4.59 13.17
CA VAL A 294 24.99 -3.78 12.21
C VAL A 294 25.95 -2.98 11.34
N THR A 295 25.57 -2.74 10.08
CA THR A 295 26.42 -2.05 9.10
C THR A 295 25.64 -0.91 8.46
N SER A 296 26.24 0.28 8.35
CA SER A 296 25.62 1.40 7.65
C SER A 296 25.52 1.16 6.15
N ASP A 297 24.35 1.45 5.56
CA ASP A 297 24.09 1.36 4.13
C ASP A 297 24.73 2.51 3.33
N GLU A 298 24.51 2.54 2.01
CA GLU A 298 25.03 3.57 1.11
C GLU A 298 24.60 5.01 1.48
N GLN A 299 23.45 5.18 2.13
CA GLN A 299 22.92 6.45 2.61
C GLN A 299 23.24 6.68 4.11
N GLY A 300 24.05 5.81 4.69
CA GLY A 300 24.52 5.85 6.07
C GLY A 300 23.52 5.31 7.09
N TYR A 301 22.36 4.80 6.69
CA TYR A 301 21.34 4.31 7.62
C TYR A 301 21.64 2.88 8.07
N PHE A 302 21.23 2.57 9.29
CA PHE A 302 21.16 1.21 9.83
C PHE A 302 20.19 1.18 11.02
N MET A 303 19.79 -0.02 11.42
CA MET A 303 18.85 -0.23 12.51
C MET A 303 19.38 -1.31 13.46
N VAL A 304 19.19 -1.09 14.77
CA VAL A 304 19.25 -2.14 15.78
C VAL A 304 17.81 -2.51 16.13
N ASP A 305 17.44 -3.77 16.04
CA ASP A 305 16.07 -4.26 16.22
C ASP A 305 16.03 -5.63 16.91
N ASN A 306 14.82 -6.04 17.31
CA ASN A 306 14.52 -7.34 17.92
C ASN A 306 15.34 -7.57 19.20
N LEU A 307 15.53 -6.50 19.98
CA LEU A 307 16.18 -6.58 21.29
C LEU A 307 15.20 -6.21 22.39
N PRO A 308 15.28 -6.86 23.57
CA PRO A 308 14.52 -6.46 24.74
C PRO A 308 14.74 -4.99 25.09
N TYR A 309 13.74 -4.36 25.70
CA TYR A 309 13.87 -3.00 26.24
C TYR A 309 15.03 -2.94 27.23
N GLY A 310 15.83 -1.89 27.12
CA GLY A 310 17.03 -1.77 27.91
C GLY A 310 18.04 -0.81 27.32
N GLU A 311 19.16 -0.70 28.03
CA GLU A 311 20.29 0.12 27.63
C GLU A 311 21.34 -0.72 26.91
N TYR A 312 21.86 -0.18 25.81
CA TYR A 312 22.80 -0.83 24.91
C TYR A 312 23.87 0.16 24.42
N TYR A 313 24.91 -0.40 23.80
CA TYR A 313 26.09 0.33 23.36
C TYR A 313 26.55 -0.18 22.00
N LEU A 314 26.80 0.74 21.06
CA LEU A 314 27.43 0.46 19.77
C LEU A 314 28.93 0.70 19.84
N TRP A 315 29.71 -0.33 19.54
CA TRP A 315 31.17 -0.22 19.36
C TRP A 315 31.49 -0.18 17.88
N GLU A 316 32.13 0.89 17.42
CA GLU A 316 32.60 0.96 16.04
C GLU A 316 33.80 0.03 15.87
N VAL A 317 33.60 -1.09 15.16
CA VAL A 317 34.61 -2.15 15.01
C VAL A 317 35.28 -2.12 13.64
N GLU A 318 34.64 -1.52 12.64
CA GLU A 318 35.21 -1.36 11.30
C GLU A 318 34.71 -0.06 10.67
N THR A 319 35.62 0.78 10.20
CA THR A 319 35.33 2.06 9.53
C THR A 319 36.12 2.16 8.23
N PRO A 320 35.52 2.62 7.12
CA PRO A 320 36.22 2.79 5.85
C PRO A 320 37.44 3.72 5.96
N GLN A 321 38.41 3.53 5.06
CA GLN A 321 39.56 4.42 4.95
C GLN A 321 39.14 5.87 4.72
N GLY A 322 39.91 6.81 5.30
CA GLY A 322 39.65 8.24 5.19
C GLY A 322 38.82 8.84 6.34
N TYR A 323 38.47 8.04 7.35
CA TYR A 323 37.77 8.50 8.55
C TYR A 323 38.52 8.09 9.82
N LEU A 324 38.44 8.93 10.85
CA LEU A 324 38.88 8.59 12.20
C LEU A 324 37.78 7.78 12.89
N PRO A 325 38.11 6.64 13.53
CA PRO A 325 37.13 5.87 14.27
C PRO A 325 36.69 6.61 15.53
N LEU A 326 35.55 6.20 16.09
CA LEU A 326 35.06 6.70 17.38
C LEU A 326 36.03 6.34 18.51
N SER A 327 36.21 7.25 19.47
CA SER A 327 37.06 7.02 20.66
C SER A 327 36.39 6.20 21.76
N GLY A 328 35.13 5.79 21.56
CA GLY A 328 34.34 5.06 22.54
C GLY A 328 32.96 4.68 21.99
N PRO A 329 32.17 3.92 22.77
CA PRO A 329 30.89 3.44 22.33
C PRO A 329 29.82 4.54 22.30
N VAL A 330 28.82 4.37 21.46
CA VAL A 330 27.59 5.18 21.46
C VAL A 330 26.54 4.46 22.31
N GLN A 331 26.15 5.07 23.43
CA GLN A 331 25.06 4.57 24.29
C GLN A 331 23.71 4.90 23.67
N PHE A 332 22.76 3.96 23.77
CA PHE A 332 21.38 4.14 23.36
C PHE A 332 20.43 3.30 24.22
N VAL A 333 19.14 3.64 24.19
CA VAL A 333 18.09 2.93 24.92
C VAL A 333 17.06 2.43 23.92
N ILE A 334 16.66 1.16 24.09
CA ILE A 334 15.51 0.58 23.41
C ILE A 334 14.35 0.60 24.40
N ASP A 335 13.28 1.26 24.01
CA ASP A 335 12.02 1.34 24.72
C ASP A 335 10.85 1.41 23.72
N LYS A 336 9.64 1.63 24.22
CA LYS A 336 8.43 1.70 23.38
C LYS A 336 8.48 2.79 22.30
N ALA A 337 9.14 3.92 22.54
CA ALA A 337 9.18 5.06 21.62
C ALA A 337 10.44 5.06 20.73
N SER A 338 11.43 4.22 21.04
CA SER A 338 12.75 4.24 20.40
C SER A 338 12.74 4.01 18.87
N MET A 339 11.76 3.29 18.32
CA MET A 339 11.69 3.06 16.86
C MET A 339 11.30 4.30 16.05
N GLU A 340 10.61 5.26 16.65
CA GLU A 340 10.28 6.55 16.02
C GLU A 340 11.48 7.53 16.04
N GLN A 341 12.55 7.16 16.76
CA GLN A 341 13.71 8.01 16.93
C GLN A 341 14.81 7.64 15.92
N MET A 342 15.65 8.63 15.61
CA MET A 342 16.85 8.44 14.81
C MET A 342 18.05 9.10 15.48
N ILE A 343 19.08 8.30 15.78
CA ILE A 343 20.34 8.80 16.35
C ILE A 343 21.35 9.01 15.22
N THR A 344 21.93 10.21 15.14
CA THR A 344 23.01 10.50 14.19
C THR A 344 24.37 10.24 14.84
N ILE A 345 25.24 9.49 14.16
CA ILE A 345 26.60 9.15 14.61
C ILE A 345 27.63 9.72 13.62
N GLU A 346 28.52 10.57 14.11
CA GLU A 346 29.44 11.34 13.26
C GLU A 346 30.88 10.83 13.34
N ASN A 347 31.56 10.71 12.18
CA ASN A 347 33.01 10.51 12.14
C ASN A 347 33.71 11.72 11.54
N LYS A 348 34.92 11.97 12.03
CA LYS A 348 35.83 12.97 11.46
C LYS A 348 36.52 12.42 10.24
N ARG A 349 36.65 13.22 9.18
CA ARG A 349 37.54 12.88 8.05
C ARG A 349 38.98 12.88 8.54
N MET A 350 39.75 11.92 8.06
CA MET A 350 41.19 11.87 8.24
C MET A 350 41.85 12.91 7.33
N ASN A 351 42.75 13.72 7.89
CA ASN A 351 43.53 14.65 7.07
C ASN A 351 44.58 13.86 6.23
N PRO A 352 44.87 14.28 4.99
CA PRO A 352 45.90 13.64 4.18
C PRO A 352 47.25 13.58 4.91
N GLY A 353 47.82 12.37 5.06
CA GLY A 353 49.11 12.15 5.72
C GLY A 353 49.05 11.97 7.24
N GLN A 354 47.87 12.01 7.86
CA GLN A 354 47.72 11.69 9.29
C GLN A 354 47.74 10.16 9.48
N PRO A 355 48.66 9.59 10.26
CA PRO A 355 48.66 8.15 10.52
C PRO A 355 47.43 7.75 11.35
N LEU A 356 46.83 6.60 11.02
CA LEU A 356 45.89 5.92 11.92
C LEU A 356 46.67 5.53 13.18
N ILE A 357 46.47 6.27 14.27
CA ILE A 357 46.92 5.84 15.59
C ILE A 357 45.75 5.05 16.16
N PRO A 358 45.80 3.70 16.25
CA PRO A 358 44.77 2.96 16.96
C PRO A 358 44.75 3.45 18.41
N ASP A 359 43.57 3.87 18.88
CA ASP A 359 43.38 4.18 20.29
C ASP A 359 43.60 2.88 21.06
N THR A 360 44.55 2.87 22.00
CA THR A 360 45.00 1.68 22.72
C THR A 360 44.03 1.31 23.85
N GLY A 361 42.77 1.06 23.47
CA GLY A 361 41.72 0.48 24.30
C GLY A 361 41.16 -0.83 23.75
N ASP A 362 41.73 -1.36 22.65
CA ASP A 362 41.31 -2.62 22.05
C ASP A 362 41.54 -3.79 23.02
N VAL A 363 40.49 -4.56 23.31
CA VAL A 363 40.51 -5.81 24.09
C VAL A 363 41.60 -6.78 23.60
N THR A 364 42.01 -6.65 22.34
CA THR A 364 43.13 -7.38 21.76
C THR A 364 44.44 -7.15 22.51
N LEU A 365 44.75 -5.94 23.00
CA LEU A 365 45.98 -5.68 23.78
C LEU A 365 45.89 -6.29 25.19
N PHE A 366 44.72 -6.22 25.84
CA PHE A 366 44.49 -6.89 27.12
C PHE A 366 44.63 -8.42 27.00
N LEU A 367 44.11 -9.00 25.91
CA LEU A 367 44.23 -10.43 25.61
C LEU A 367 45.68 -10.85 25.34
N VAL A 368 46.44 -10.05 24.60
CA VAL A 368 47.87 -10.29 24.32
C VAL A 368 48.70 -10.16 25.61
N ALA A 369 48.42 -9.17 26.45
CA ALA A 369 49.07 -8.99 27.74
C ALA A 369 48.76 -10.15 28.70
N LEU A 370 47.50 -10.61 28.75
CA LEU A 370 47.10 -11.77 29.55
C LEU A 370 47.80 -13.05 29.09
N LEU A 371 47.87 -13.28 27.78
CA LEU A 371 48.59 -14.43 27.20
C LEU A 371 50.09 -14.39 27.55
N GLY A 372 50.71 -13.20 27.47
CA GLY A 372 52.10 -13.00 27.89
C GLY A 372 52.34 -13.32 29.38
N LEU A 373 51.40 -12.93 30.25
CA LEU A 373 51.47 -13.20 31.69
C LEU A 373 51.33 -14.71 32.00
N VAL A 374 50.42 -15.41 31.31
CA VAL A 374 50.26 -16.87 31.42
C VAL A 374 51.51 -17.60 30.95
N ILE A 375 52.08 -17.23 29.81
CA ILE A 375 53.33 -17.83 29.29
C ILE A 375 54.49 -17.56 30.25
N GLY A 376 54.57 -16.36 30.83
CA GLY A 376 55.57 -16.01 31.84
C GLY A 376 55.46 -16.86 33.12
N ILE A 377 54.25 -17.10 33.62
CA ILE A 377 54.00 -17.96 34.78
C ILE A 377 54.39 -19.41 34.47
N ILE A 378 53.99 -19.94 33.31
CA ILE A 378 54.36 -21.30 32.88
C ILE A 378 55.88 -21.43 32.77
N GLY A 379 56.55 -20.46 32.13
CA GLY A 379 58.01 -20.44 32.03
C GLY A 379 58.70 -20.41 33.40
N TYR A 380 58.21 -19.59 34.33
CA TYR A 380 58.73 -19.53 35.70
C TYR A 380 58.56 -20.87 36.44
N MET A 381 57.39 -21.51 36.33
CA MET A 381 57.15 -22.83 36.94
C MET A 381 58.08 -23.90 36.37
N MET A 382 58.29 -23.92 35.05
CA MET A 382 59.21 -24.87 34.40
C MET A 382 60.67 -24.68 34.82
N VAL A 383 61.12 -23.43 35.00
CA VAL A 383 62.47 -23.13 35.51
C VAL A 383 62.61 -23.53 36.97
N LYS A 384 61.59 -23.26 37.79
CA LYS A 384 61.57 -23.63 39.21
C LYS A 384 61.57 -25.15 39.42
N GLU A 385 60.81 -25.91 38.63
CA GLU A 385 60.82 -27.39 38.70
C GLU A 385 62.16 -28.00 38.28
N LYS A 386 62.90 -27.35 37.36
CA LYS A 386 64.25 -27.79 36.96
C LYS A 386 65.33 -27.53 38.02
N GLN A 387 65.08 -26.64 38.99
CA GLN A 387 66.01 -26.38 40.10
C GLN A 387 65.73 -27.22 41.35
N VAL A 388 64.71 -28.07 41.32
CA VAL A 388 64.30 -28.96 42.44
C VAL A 388 64.56 -30.45 42.12
N LYS A 389 65.21 -30.75 40.98
CA LYS A 389 65.84 -32.05 40.69
C LYS A 389 67.35 -31.86 40.63
#